data_AF-A0ABD0WTH0-F1
#
_entry.id   AF-A0ABD0WTH0-F1
#
_cell.length_a   1.000
_cell.length_b   1.000
_cell.length_c   1.000
_cell.angle_alpha   90.00
_cell.angle_beta   90.00
_cell.angle_gamma   90.00
#
_symmetry.space_group_name_H-M   'P 1'
#
loop_
_entity.id
_entity.type
_entity.pdbx_description
1 polymer ?
#
loop_
_entity_poly.entity_id
_entity_poly.type
_entity_poly.pdbx_seq_one_letter_code
_entity_poly.pdbx_strand_id
1 'polypeptide(L)'
;MVLWSKEQDKPSDTDMSSGAIEMKKEVVPPAYLHSNGSVHPAILTDDPEERPEERSEYEVTEVTSFTERSGEPGSEDKDIVVIDCRANAKGQREEDALLENASQSNESDDISTDQIPEPPTPLNETSFSIGLQVVLPFLLAGFGTVAAGMVLDIVQHWTVFTEVTEVFILVPALLGLKGNLEMTLASRLSTAANIGQMDSSKDMWKMIVGNLALILVQATVVGFLASIAAVIFGWIPEGNFRLGHAVLLCASSVATAFIASLILGIIMIGVIIASRKVGINPDNVATPIAASLGDLITLSLLAGISTGLYKELDFNDYANPLVCAVFVVLTPLWVLIARRIPSTREVLYSGWEPVIIAMAISSVGGLILDKTVSNPNFAGMAVFTPVINGVGGNLVAVQASRISTYLHMNGIPMGEPDPNPRKCPTPCTSFFGSNVNSRSARVLFLLVAPGHLIFLYTINSMQGGHTTLTSIFIAFYMAAALLQVLILLYLADWMVNWMWTRGMNPDNFSIPYLTALGDLLGTGFLALCFHILWLIGDRDTDVGD
;
A
#
# COMPACT_ATOMS: atom_id res chain seq x y z
N MET A 1 -9.44 9.47 40.27
CA MET A 1 -9.10 9.46 41.70
C MET A 1 -9.67 8.18 42.28
N VAL A 2 -8.81 7.22 42.62
CA VAL A 2 -8.90 6.15 43.64
C VAL A 2 -7.72 5.22 43.32
N LEU A 3 -6.76 5.25 44.23
CA LEU A 3 -5.51 4.49 44.27
C LEU A 3 -5.73 3.14 44.96
N TRP A 4 -4.96 2.12 44.56
CA TRP A 4 -4.42 1.07 45.46
C TRP A 4 -3.27 0.39 44.70
N SER A 5 -2.00 0.75 44.90
CA SER A 5 -1.05 0.44 45.98
C SER A 5 -0.53 -1.00 46.01
N LYS A 6 0.81 -1.08 46.04
CA LYS A 6 1.76 -2.20 46.09
C LYS A 6 1.70 -2.98 47.41
N GLU A 7 2.12 -4.25 47.34
CA GLU A 7 2.96 -5.02 48.30
C GLU A 7 3.32 -6.34 47.57
N GLN A 8 4.52 -6.59 47.05
CA GLN A 8 5.80 -6.96 47.70
C GLN A 8 5.68 -7.98 48.84
N ASP A 9 6.06 -9.23 48.54
CA ASP A 9 6.73 -10.12 49.50
C ASP A 9 7.61 -11.18 48.79
N LYS A 10 8.88 -11.20 49.21
CA LYS A 10 9.95 -12.21 49.04
C LYS A 10 10.75 -12.08 50.35
N PRO A 11 11.22 -13.13 51.05
CA PRO A 11 12.41 -13.92 50.67
C PRO A 11 12.36 -15.40 51.13
N SER A 12 13.24 -16.34 50.75
CA SER A 12 14.63 -16.55 51.20
C SER A 12 15.11 -17.89 50.60
N ASP A 13 16.23 -17.91 49.87
CA ASP A 13 17.60 -18.34 50.25
C ASP A 13 17.81 -19.86 50.36
N THR A 14 18.62 -20.42 49.45
CA THR A 14 19.57 -21.50 49.77
C THR A 14 20.75 -21.53 48.78
N ASP A 15 21.92 -21.83 49.34
CA ASP A 15 23.28 -21.55 48.89
C ASP A 15 23.88 -22.35 47.71
N MET A 16 24.92 -21.71 47.16
CA MET A 16 26.10 -22.13 46.39
C MET A 16 26.43 -23.63 46.23
N SER A 17 26.89 -24.02 45.03
CA SER A 17 28.27 -24.50 44.82
C SER A 17 28.65 -24.65 43.34
N SER A 18 29.94 -24.42 43.09
CA SER A 18 30.69 -24.39 41.83
C SER A 18 30.99 -25.80 41.28
N GLY A 19 31.16 -25.91 39.96
CA GLY A 19 31.64 -27.15 39.32
C GLY A 19 31.75 -27.04 37.81
N ALA A 20 32.88 -26.53 37.32
CA ALA A 20 33.28 -26.61 35.92
C ALA A 20 33.69 -28.06 35.57
N ILE A 21 33.10 -28.64 34.53
CA ILE A 21 33.68 -29.78 33.80
C ILE A 21 33.46 -29.57 32.31
N GLU A 22 34.58 -29.31 31.63
CA GLU A 22 34.77 -29.35 30.20
C GLU A 22 34.86 -30.82 29.76
N MET A 23 34.01 -31.27 28.83
CA MET A 23 34.23 -32.52 28.11
C MET A 23 33.80 -32.39 26.64
N LYS A 24 34.82 -32.45 25.77
CA LYS A 24 34.73 -32.85 24.36
C LYS A 24 33.73 -34.00 24.17
N LYS A 25 32.92 -33.93 23.11
CA LYS A 25 32.38 -35.14 22.50
C LYS A 25 32.42 -35.09 20.98
N GLU A 26 32.95 -36.18 20.46
CA GLU A 26 33.36 -36.45 19.10
C GLU A 26 32.19 -36.58 18.11
N VAL A 27 32.54 -36.33 16.85
CA VAL A 27 31.77 -36.63 15.65
C VAL A 27 31.85 -38.13 15.35
N VAL A 28 30.72 -38.84 15.31
CA VAL A 28 30.51 -40.08 14.53
C VAL A 28 29.02 -40.20 14.14
N PRO A 29 28.67 -40.56 12.88
CA PRO A 29 27.30 -40.63 12.36
C PRO A 29 26.70 -42.05 12.49
N PRO A 30 25.40 -42.28 12.20
CA PRO A 30 24.92 -43.61 11.87
C PRO A 30 24.69 -43.78 10.37
N ALA A 31 25.20 -44.91 9.88
CA ALA A 31 25.09 -45.40 8.52
C ALA A 31 23.79 -46.18 8.26
N TYR A 32 23.32 -46.03 7.03
CA TYR A 32 22.66 -46.96 6.12
C TYR A 32 22.25 -48.37 6.59
N LEU A 33 20.99 -48.71 6.29
CA LEU A 33 20.51 -50.06 6.03
C LEU A 33 20.15 -50.18 4.54
N HIS A 34 20.87 -51.05 3.83
CA HIS A 34 20.62 -51.45 2.45
C HIS A 34 19.59 -52.59 2.39
N SER A 35 18.75 -52.60 1.36
CA SER A 35 18.44 -53.83 0.61
C SER A 35 18.06 -53.49 -0.84
N ASN A 36 18.81 -54.08 -1.77
CA ASN A 36 18.70 -54.00 -3.23
C ASN A 36 17.57 -54.88 -3.79
N GLY A 37 17.13 -54.58 -5.02
CA GLY A 37 16.43 -55.53 -5.89
C GLY A 37 15.88 -54.92 -7.18
N SER A 38 16.76 -54.67 -8.16
CA SER A 38 16.47 -54.22 -9.53
C SER A 38 16.19 -55.40 -10.48
N VAL A 39 15.21 -55.31 -11.40
CA VAL A 39 15.28 -55.86 -12.78
C VAL A 39 14.31 -55.09 -13.71
N HIS A 40 14.82 -54.55 -14.83
CA HIS A 40 14.10 -53.99 -15.98
C HIS A 40 13.57 -55.11 -16.92
N PRO A 41 12.64 -54.82 -17.84
CA PRO A 41 13.10 -54.67 -19.24
C PRO A 41 12.38 -53.55 -20.01
N ALA A 42 12.95 -53.21 -21.15
CA ALA A 42 12.48 -52.19 -22.09
C ALA A 42 12.25 -52.81 -23.49
N ILE A 43 11.28 -52.21 -24.20
CA ILE A 43 11.09 -52.12 -25.67
C ILE A 43 10.54 -53.34 -26.44
N LEU A 44 9.38 -53.16 -27.10
CA LEU A 44 9.22 -53.30 -28.56
C LEU A 44 7.89 -52.72 -29.07
N THR A 45 7.93 -52.30 -30.33
CA THR A 45 7.06 -51.41 -31.10
C THR A 45 5.94 -52.13 -31.88
N ASP A 46 5.02 -51.30 -32.40
CA ASP A 46 4.14 -51.45 -33.57
C ASP A 46 2.79 -52.23 -33.45
N ASP A 47 1.72 -51.47 -33.79
CA ASP A 47 0.36 -51.84 -34.27
C ASP A 47 0.38 -52.90 -35.41
N PRO A 48 -0.75 -53.47 -35.93
CA PRO A 48 -2.17 -53.07 -35.81
C PRO A 48 -3.20 -54.24 -35.63
N GLU A 49 -4.49 -53.91 -35.75
CA GLU A 49 -5.62 -54.72 -36.30
C GLU A 49 -6.65 -55.43 -35.37
N GLU A 50 -7.92 -55.11 -35.71
CA GLU A 50 -9.16 -55.91 -35.67
C GLU A 50 -10.06 -56.01 -34.39
N ARG A 51 -11.27 -55.44 -34.55
CA ARG A 51 -12.57 -55.76 -33.90
C ARG A 51 -13.03 -57.20 -34.30
N PRO A 52 -14.04 -57.88 -33.68
CA PRO A 52 -15.40 -57.35 -33.39
C PRO A 52 -16.22 -57.97 -32.19
N GLU A 53 -17.35 -57.29 -31.92
CA GLU A 53 -18.74 -57.72 -31.53
C GLU A 53 -19.10 -58.87 -30.56
N GLU A 54 -20.03 -58.57 -29.62
CA GLU A 54 -21.34 -59.22 -29.28
C GLU A 54 -21.74 -58.80 -27.83
N ARG A 55 -22.77 -58.01 -27.47
CA ARG A 55 -24.25 -57.98 -27.65
C ARG A 55 -25.05 -59.02 -26.82
N SER A 56 -25.69 -58.58 -25.73
CA SER A 56 -27.12 -58.81 -25.36
C SER A 56 -27.41 -58.24 -23.94
N GLU A 57 -28.22 -57.19 -23.81
CA GLU A 57 -29.70 -57.16 -23.53
C GLU A 57 -30.08 -57.46 -22.06
N TYR A 58 -30.37 -56.43 -21.25
CA TYR A 58 -31.70 -55.91 -20.82
C TYR A 58 -32.45 -56.78 -19.81
N GLU A 59 -32.77 -56.24 -18.62
CA GLU A 59 -34.18 -56.03 -18.22
C GLU A 59 -34.33 -55.12 -16.98
N VAL A 60 -35.41 -54.36 -17.00
CA VAL A 60 -35.89 -53.36 -16.04
C VAL A 60 -36.94 -54.00 -15.15
N THR A 61 -37.01 -53.67 -13.85
CA THR A 61 -38.32 -53.50 -13.20
C THR A 61 -38.25 -52.57 -12.00
N GLU A 62 -39.23 -51.68 -11.98
CA GLU A 62 -39.51 -50.59 -11.05
C GLU A 62 -40.53 -51.04 -9.98
N VAL A 63 -40.80 -50.14 -9.02
CA VAL A 63 -42.06 -49.95 -8.27
C VAL A 63 -42.05 -50.27 -6.75
N THR A 64 -41.84 -49.18 -5.99
CA THR A 64 -42.56 -48.65 -4.80
C THR A 64 -43.20 -49.57 -3.75
N SER A 65 -43.06 -49.22 -2.46
CA SER A 65 -44.15 -48.60 -1.65
C SER A 65 -43.83 -48.39 -0.16
N PHE A 66 -44.47 -47.35 0.37
CA PHE A 66 -44.58 -46.77 1.72
C PHE A 66 -44.73 -47.73 2.92
N THR A 67 -44.27 -47.34 4.13
CA THR A 67 -45.14 -46.91 5.28
C THR A 67 -44.37 -46.43 6.52
N GLU A 68 -44.94 -45.43 7.21
CA GLU A 68 -44.58 -44.85 8.51
C GLU A 68 -44.81 -45.79 9.70
N ARG A 69 -44.05 -45.64 10.81
CA ARG A 69 -44.64 -45.54 12.17
C ARG A 69 -43.69 -45.03 13.28
N SER A 70 -44.30 -44.23 14.13
CA SER A 70 -43.94 -43.52 15.36
C SER A 70 -43.43 -44.33 16.57
N GLY A 71 -42.63 -43.68 17.45
CA GLY A 71 -42.51 -44.03 18.87
C GLY A 71 -41.34 -43.34 19.63
N GLU A 72 -41.66 -42.33 20.45
CA GLU A 72 -40.84 -41.74 21.54
C GLU A 72 -41.11 -42.46 22.90
N PRO A 73 -40.47 -42.13 24.05
CA PRO A 73 -39.17 -41.45 24.31
C PRO A 73 -38.29 -42.19 25.36
N GLY A 74 -37.03 -41.77 25.54
CA GLY A 74 -36.16 -42.24 26.62
C GLY A 74 -34.93 -41.35 26.80
N SER A 75 -34.99 -40.50 27.81
CA SER A 75 -34.02 -39.47 28.22
C SER A 75 -32.72 -40.02 28.81
N GLU A 76 -31.58 -39.46 28.39
CA GLU A 76 -30.47 -39.09 29.28
C GLU A 76 -29.73 -37.88 28.67
N ASP A 77 -29.97 -36.71 29.27
CA ASP A 77 -29.27 -35.45 29.04
C ASP A 77 -27.89 -35.49 29.71
N LYS A 78 -26.82 -35.14 28.99
CA LYS A 78 -25.65 -34.41 29.52
C LYS A 78 -25.01 -33.54 28.43
N ASP A 79 -25.33 -32.26 28.53
CA ASP A 79 -24.54 -31.05 28.28
C ASP A 79 -23.85 -30.86 26.92
N ILE A 80 -24.59 -30.12 26.10
CA ILE A 80 -24.18 -29.29 24.97
C ILE A 80 -23.20 -28.18 25.44
N VAL A 81 -22.03 -28.09 24.80
CA VAL A 81 -21.27 -26.83 24.69
C VAL A 81 -21.36 -26.37 23.24
N VAL A 82 -22.26 -25.41 23.00
CA VAL A 82 -22.34 -24.64 21.75
C VAL A 82 -21.17 -23.66 21.73
N ILE A 83 -20.25 -23.80 20.78
CA ILE A 83 -19.51 -22.65 20.25
C ILE A 83 -20.24 -22.23 18.98
N ASP A 84 -20.90 -21.09 19.10
CA ASP A 84 -21.75 -20.46 18.12
C ASP A 84 -20.92 -19.98 16.91
N CYS A 85 -21.00 -20.69 15.79
CA CYS A 85 -20.56 -20.18 14.50
C CYS A 85 -21.58 -19.15 14.02
N ARG A 86 -21.29 -17.86 14.20
CA ARG A 86 -22.13 -16.80 13.67
C ARG A 86 -22.05 -16.76 12.14
N ALA A 87 -23.17 -17.16 11.56
CA ALA A 87 -23.60 -17.16 10.18
C ALA A 87 -23.01 -16.06 9.27
N ASN A 88 -22.54 -16.52 8.11
CA ASN A 88 -22.32 -15.73 6.92
C ASN A 88 -23.67 -15.47 6.24
N ALA A 89 -24.14 -14.22 6.23
CA ALA A 89 -25.41 -13.84 5.62
C ALA A 89 -25.17 -13.35 4.19
N LYS A 90 -25.22 -14.27 3.22
CA LYS A 90 -25.88 -14.11 1.91
C LYS A 90 -25.80 -15.41 1.13
N GLY A 91 -26.94 -16.08 1.04
CA GLY A 91 -27.15 -17.23 0.19
C GLY A 91 -27.25 -16.81 -1.27
N GLN A 92 -26.43 -17.43 -2.10
CA GLN A 92 -26.77 -17.83 -3.47
C GLN A 92 -26.00 -19.12 -3.74
N ARG A 93 -26.76 -20.18 -3.97
CA ARG A 93 -26.28 -21.54 -4.20
C ARG A 93 -25.80 -21.61 -5.65
N GLU A 94 -24.53 -21.95 -5.84
CA GLU A 94 -23.83 -21.96 -7.13
C GLU A 94 -24.11 -23.21 -7.99
N GLU A 95 -25.20 -23.94 -7.74
CA GLU A 95 -25.44 -25.24 -8.39
C GLU A 95 -26.54 -25.22 -9.47
N ASP A 96 -27.25 -24.10 -9.68
CA ASP A 96 -28.34 -24.03 -10.67
C ASP A 96 -27.97 -23.28 -11.98
N ALA A 97 -26.74 -22.77 -12.11
CA ALA A 97 -26.31 -22.04 -13.32
C ALA A 97 -25.66 -22.94 -14.39
N LEU A 98 -25.46 -24.23 -14.12
CA LEU A 98 -24.77 -25.17 -15.02
C LEU A 98 -25.72 -26.02 -15.88
N LEU A 99 -27.04 -25.87 -15.74
CA LEU A 99 -28.02 -26.67 -16.51
C LEU A 99 -28.81 -25.89 -17.57
N GLU A 100 -28.62 -24.57 -17.71
CA GLU A 100 -29.41 -23.76 -18.65
C GLU A 100 -28.71 -23.44 -19.97
N ASN A 101 -27.50 -23.94 -20.21
CA ASN A 101 -26.79 -23.79 -21.50
C ASN A 101 -26.57 -25.12 -22.26
N ALA A 102 -27.17 -26.22 -21.80
CA ALA A 102 -26.99 -27.54 -22.41
C ALA A 102 -27.89 -27.80 -23.65
N SER A 103 -28.59 -26.79 -24.17
CA SER A 103 -29.51 -26.97 -25.30
C SER A 103 -29.49 -25.81 -26.29
N GLN A 104 -28.35 -25.59 -26.96
CA GLN A 104 -28.28 -25.02 -28.31
C GLN A 104 -26.82 -24.89 -28.77
N SER A 105 -26.33 -25.91 -29.48
CA SER A 105 -25.51 -25.77 -30.71
C SER A 105 -24.88 -27.12 -31.05
N ASN A 106 -25.56 -27.90 -31.89
CA ASN A 106 -24.91 -28.90 -32.72
C ASN A 106 -24.33 -28.15 -33.94
N GLU A 107 -23.01 -28.04 -34.05
CA GLU A 107 -22.28 -28.03 -35.33
C GLU A 107 -20.77 -28.22 -35.08
N SER A 108 -20.33 -29.45 -35.35
CA SER A 108 -19.04 -29.92 -35.90
C SER A 108 -17.79 -29.02 -35.93
N ASP A 109 -16.71 -29.60 -35.38
CA ASP A 109 -15.35 -29.72 -35.94
C ASP A 109 -14.17 -29.22 -35.08
N ASP A 110 -13.39 -30.23 -34.67
CA ASP A 110 -11.94 -30.35 -34.51
C ASP A 110 -11.14 -29.60 -33.41
N ILE A 111 -10.76 -30.43 -32.41
CA ILE A 111 -9.45 -30.55 -31.76
C ILE A 111 -8.72 -29.24 -31.46
N SER A 112 -8.93 -28.70 -30.26
CA SER A 112 -7.90 -27.93 -29.57
C SER A 112 -7.88 -28.30 -28.09
N THR A 113 -6.75 -28.86 -27.69
CA THR A 113 -6.39 -29.23 -26.32
C THR A 113 -6.65 -28.06 -25.38
N ASP A 114 -7.42 -28.28 -24.31
CA ASP A 114 -7.56 -27.36 -23.18
C ASP A 114 -6.18 -27.09 -22.57
N GLN A 115 -5.51 -26.02 -23.01
CA GLN A 115 -4.41 -25.42 -22.28
C GLN A 115 -5.02 -24.64 -21.11
N ILE A 116 -4.99 -25.26 -19.93
CA ILE A 116 -5.00 -24.52 -18.66
C ILE A 116 -3.95 -23.40 -18.82
N PRO A 117 -4.27 -22.11 -18.56
CA PRO A 117 -3.30 -21.04 -18.65
C PRO A 117 -2.09 -21.39 -17.80
N GLU A 118 -0.91 -21.48 -18.42
CA GLU A 118 0.33 -21.66 -17.66
C GLU A 118 0.43 -20.54 -16.62
N PRO A 119 0.72 -20.85 -15.34
CA PRO A 119 0.92 -19.81 -14.35
C PRO A 119 2.07 -18.91 -14.82
N PRO A 120 1.94 -17.57 -14.69
CA PRO A 120 2.96 -16.65 -15.18
C PRO A 120 4.30 -16.98 -14.53
N THR A 121 5.36 -17.05 -15.34
CA THR A 121 6.70 -17.40 -14.87
C THR A 121 7.13 -16.52 -13.70
N PRO A 122 7.66 -17.08 -12.59
CA PRO A 122 8.04 -16.30 -11.43
C PRO A 122 9.11 -15.26 -11.79
N LEU A 123 8.98 -14.07 -11.20
CA LEU A 123 9.75 -12.88 -11.46
C LEU A 123 11.22 -13.05 -11.01
N ASN A 124 12.02 -13.76 -11.80
CA ASN A 124 13.44 -14.02 -11.53
C ASN A 124 14.29 -12.79 -11.89
N GLU A 125 14.11 -11.70 -11.16
CA GLU A 125 14.93 -10.49 -11.32
C GLU A 125 16.25 -10.62 -10.55
N THR A 126 17.34 -10.24 -11.21
CA THR A 126 18.65 -10.08 -10.56
C THR A 126 18.71 -8.75 -9.82
N SER A 127 19.51 -8.66 -8.73
CA SER A 127 19.68 -7.40 -7.98
C SER A 127 20.13 -6.24 -8.89
N PHE A 128 20.93 -6.54 -9.91
CA PHE A 128 21.37 -5.56 -10.91
C PHE A 128 20.23 -5.09 -11.80
N SER A 129 19.36 -5.99 -12.26
CA SER A 129 18.17 -5.63 -13.04
C SER A 129 17.20 -4.77 -12.22
N ILE A 130 16.94 -5.14 -10.97
CA ILE A 130 16.11 -4.34 -10.04
C ILE A 130 16.71 -2.94 -9.88
N GLY A 131 18.01 -2.86 -9.60
CA GLY A 131 18.71 -1.59 -9.42
C GLY A 131 18.59 -0.71 -10.66
N LEU A 132 18.87 -1.25 -11.85
CA LEU A 132 18.80 -0.49 -13.09
C LEU A 132 17.38 0.00 -13.40
N GLN A 133 16.36 -0.82 -13.15
CA GLN A 133 14.96 -0.45 -13.36
C GLN A 133 14.47 0.61 -12.37
N VAL A 134 14.93 0.57 -11.11
CA VAL A 134 14.44 1.46 -10.04
C VAL A 134 15.21 2.78 -9.96
N VAL A 135 16.50 2.82 -10.29
CA VAL A 135 17.35 4.03 -10.11
C VAL A 135 16.78 5.26 -10.82
N LEU A 136 16.40 5.14 -12.10
CA LEU A 136 15.88 6.29 -12.85
C LEU A 136 14.51 6.76 -12.32
N PRO A 137 13.49 5.90 -12.16
CA PRO A 137 12.22 6.29 -11.53
C PRO A 137 12.41 6.85 -10.11
N PHE A 138 13.33 6.29 -9.33
CA PHE A 138 13.65 6.77 -7.98
C PHE A 138 14.26 8.19 -7.99
N LEU A 139 15.23 8.46 -8.88
CA LEU A 139 15.80 9.80 -9.00
C LEU A 139 14.74 10.79 -9.46
N LEU A 140 13.90 10.42 -10.43
CA LEU A 140 12.77 11.22 -10.86
C LEU A 140 11.79 11.49 -9.70
N ALA A 141 11.47 10.47 -8.89
CA ALA A 141 10.70 10.59 -7.65
C ALA A 141 11.29 11.60 -6.68
N GLY A 142 12.57 11.47 -6.37
CA GLY A 142 13.24 12.43 -5.48
C GLY A 142 13.27 13.84 -6.04
N PHE A 143 13.58 14.04 -7.32
CA PHE A 143 13.52 15.37 -7.94
C PHE A 143 12.09 15.96 -7.93
N GLY A 144 11.06 15.14 -8.11
CA GLY A 144 9.66 15.57 -7.98
C GLY A 144 9.34 16.04 -6.54
N THR A 145 9.80 15.30 -5.53
CA THR A 145 9.62 15.68 -4.11
C THR A 145 10.41 16.93 -3.72
N VAL A 146 11.64 17.09 -4.26
CA VAL A 146 12.43 18.32 -4.11
C VAL A 146 11.69 19.49 -4.76
N ALA A 147 11.21 19.33 -6.00
CA ALA A 147 10.46 20.36 -6.69
C ALA A 147 9.18 20.75 -5.92
N ALA A 148 8.46 19.78 -5.35
CA ALA A 148 7.31 20.05 -4.48
C ALA A 148 7.73 20.84 -3.23
N GLY A 149 8.83 20.49 -2.57
CA GLY A 149 9.39 21.26 -1.45
C GLY A 149 9.72 22.70 -1.83
N MET A 150 10.29 22.93 -3.01
CA MET A 150 10.58 24.27 -3.52
C MET A 150 9.31 25.06 -3.88
N VAL A 151 8.30 24.39 -4.45
CA VAL A 151 7.00 25.02 -4.68
C VAL A 151 6.38 25.42 -3.34
N LEU A 152 6.47 24.57 -2.30
CA LEU A 152 5.98 24.90 -0.97
C LEU A 152 6.68 26.14 -0.41
N ASP A 153 8.01 26.20 -0.57
CA ASP A 153 8.85 27.33 -0.13
C ASP A 153 8.48 28.66 -0.80
N ILE A 154 8.01 28.61 -2.04
CA ILE A 154 7.52 29.79 -2.77
C ILE A 154 6.10 30.16 -2.34
N VAL A 155 5.18 29.19 -2.30
CA VAL A 155 3.76 29.45 -2.08
C VAL A 155 3.43 29.77 -0.62
N GLN A 156 4.28 29.38 0.33
CA GLN A 156 4.10 29.74 1.75
C GLN A 156 4.04 31.26 1.99
N HIS A 157 4.62 32.05 1.08
CA HIS A 157 4.62 33.51 1.15
C HIS A 157 3.43 34.16 0.42
N TRP A 158 2.55 33.38 -0.20
CA TRP A 158 1.39 33.89 -0.92
C TRP A 158 0.27 34.29 0.04
N THR A 159 -0.52 35.31 -0.34
CA THR A 159 -1.56 35.89 0.54
C THR A 159 -2.55 34.88 1.09
N VAL A 160 -2.93 33.87 0.29
CA VAL A 160 -3.87 32.84 0.76
C VAL A 160 -3.26 31.94 1.83
N PHE A 161 -1.95 31.65 1.76
CA PHE A 161 -1.25 30.86 2.77
C PHE A 161 -0.98 31.66 4.05
N THR A 162 -0.81 32.98 3.94
CA THR A 162 -0.58 33.85 5.10
C THR A 162 -1.89 34.23 5.82
N GLU A 163 -2.99 34.45 5.08
CA GLU A 163 -4.28 34.86 5.65
C GLU A 163 -5.19 33.67 6.04
N VAL A 164 -4.98 32.51 5.40
CA VAL A 164 -5.69 31.25 5.67
C VAL A 164 -4.66 30.20 6.06
N THR A 165 -4.16 30.31 7.29
CA THR A 165 -3.09 29.45 7.83
C THR A 165 -3.47 27.96 7.82
N GLU A 166 -4.77 27.66 7.83
CA GLU A 166 -5.28 26.29 7.75
C GLU A 166 -4.95 25.59 6.42
N VAL A 167 -4.57 26.33 5.37
CA VAL A 167 -4.05 25.75 4.13
C VAL A 167 -2.75 24.96 4.39
N PHE A 168 -1.90 25.38 5.33
CA PHE A 168 -0.70 24.62 5.71
C PHE A 168 -1.04 23.29 6.40
N ILE A 169 -2.11 23.25 7.20
CA ILE A 169 -2.60 22.00 7.81
C ILE A 169 -3.14 21.06 6.73
N LEU A 170 -3.74 21.63 5.67
CA LEU A 170 -4.29 20.88 4.55
C LEU A 170 -3.22 20.28 3.63
N VAL A 171 -2.05 20.93 3.46
CA VAL A 171 -0.97 20.47 2.57
C VAL A 171 -0.52 19.03 2.90
N PRO A 172 -0.07 18.68 4.12
CA PRO A 172 0.33 17.31 4.44
C PRO A 172 -0.80 16.29 4.29
N ALA A 173 -2.05 16.68 4.58
CA ALA A 173 -3.19 15.79 4.43
C ALA A 173 -3.45 15.43 2.96
N LEU A 174 -3.36 16.41 2.04
CA LEU A 174 -3.52 16.19 0.60
C LEU A 174 -2.31 15.52 -0.06
N LEU A 175 -1.09 15.78 0.44
CA LEU A 175 0.09 15.05 -0.04
C LEU A 175 0.06 13.59 0.42
N GLY A 176 -0.32 13.34 1.67
CA GLY A 176 -0.52 11.98 2.21
C GLY A 176 -1.63 11.21 1.48
N LEU A 177 -2.71 11.90 1.06
CA LEU A 177 -3.77 11.33 0.21
C LEU A 177 -3.18 10.67 -1.05
N LYS A 178 -2.25 11.33 -1.73
CA LYS A 178 -1.66 10.82 -2.98
C LYS A 178 -0.84 9.56 -2.73
N GLY A 179 -0.09 9.50 -1.63
CA GLY A 179 0.60 8.28 -1.19
C GLY A 179 -0.35 7.09 -1.04
N ASN A 180 -1.59 7.35 -0.64
CA ASN A 180 -2.56 6.31 -0.35
C ASN A 180 -3.38 5.90 -1.57
N LEU A 181 -3.78 6.85 -2.42
CA LEU A 181 -4.69 6.60 -3.55
C LEU A 181 -3.98 6.24 -4.84
N GLU A 182 -2.95 7.00 -5.20
CA GLU A 182 -2.30 6.88 -6.50
C GLU A 182 -1.31 5.72 -6.52
N MET A 183 -0.63 5.49 -5.41
CA MET A 183 0.27 4.35 -5.28
C MET A 183 -0.50 3.03 -5.14
N THR A 184 -1.70 3.03 -4.55
CA THR A 184 -2.57 1.82 -4.55
C THR A 184 -3.17 1.57 -5.92
N LEU A 185 -3.59 2.60 -6.66
CA LEU A 185 -3.95 2.48 -8.07
C LEU A 185 -2.79 1.87 -8.89
N ALA A 186 -1.59 2.44 -8.73
CA ALA A 186 -0.40 1.97 -9.42
C ALA A 186 -0.10 0.51 -9.08
N SER A 187 -0.17 0.14 -7.79
CA SER A 187 0.06 -1.24 -7.33
C SER A 187 -0.97 -2.21 -7.90
N ARG A 188 -2.27 -1.92 -7.76
CA ARG A 188 -3.35 -2.78 -8.27
C ARG A 188 -3.25 -3.02 -9.77
N LEU A 189 -3.01 -1.95 -10.54
CA LEU A 189 -2.86 -2.07 -11.99
C LEU A 189 -1.53 -2.73 -12.39
N SER A 190 -0.46 -2.54 -11.62
CA SER A 190 0.82 -3.22 -11.85
C SER A 190 0.72 -4.71 -11.58
N THR A 191 0.08 -5.11 -10.47
CA THR A 191 -0.26 -6.50 -10.18
C THR A 191 -1.09 -7.09 -11.31
N ALA A 192 -2.20 -6.42 -11.71
CA ALA A 192 -3.07 -6.88 -12.80
C ALA A 192 -2.34 -7.00 -14.15
N ALA A 193 -1.38 -6.10 -14.43
CA ALA A 193 -0.54 -6.16 -15.62
C ALA A 193 0.45 -7.33 -15.57
N ASN A 194 1.04 -7.61 -14.40
CA ASN A 194 2.03 -8.67 -14.20
C ASN A 194 1.41 -10.08 -14.20
N ILE A 195 0.18 -10.23 -13.71
CA ILE A 195 -0.54 -11.52 -13.69
C ILE A 195 -1.33 -11.80 -14.98
N GLY A 196 -1.22 -10.95 -16.01
CA GLY A 196 -1.87 -11.15 -17.31
C GLY A 196 -3.36 -10.79 -17.38
N GLN A 197 -3.94 -10.17 -16.34
CA GLN A 197 -5.35 -9.77 -16.35
C GLN A 197 -5.63 -8.64 -17.35
N MET A 198 -4.60 -7.87 -17.75
CA MET A 198 -4.72 -6.75 -18.70
C MET A 198 -4.44 -7.15 -20.16
N ASP A 199 -4.37 -8.45 -20.49
CA ASP A 199 -3.99 -8.94 -21.83
C ASP A 199 -5.06 -8.66 -22.90
N SER A 200 -6.33 -8.75 -22.50
CA SER A 200 -7.47 -8.40 -23.33
C SER A 200 -7.75 -6.90 -23.28
N SER A 201 -7.87 -6.25 -24.45
CA SER A 201 -8.23 -4.84 -24.56
C SER A 201 -9.54 -4.49 -23.83
N LYS A 202 -10.52 -5.41 -23.82
CA LYS A 202 -11.80 -5.19 -23.14
C LYS A 202 -11.62 -5.16 -21.62
N ASP A 203 -10.84 -6.08 -21.08
CA ASP A 203 -10.67 -6.22 -19.64
C ASP A 203 -9.70 -5.19 -19.08
N MET A 204 -8.68 -4.82 -19.87
CA MET A 204 -7.84 -3.65 -19.62
C MET A 204 -8.67 -2.37 -19.47
N TRP A 205 -9.54 -2.04 -20.45
CA TRP A 205 -10.36 -0.82 -20.38
C TRP A 205 -11.36 -0.86 -19.24
N LYS A 206 -11.98 -2.01 -18.94
CA LYS A 206 -12.84 -2.16 -17.75
C LYS A 206 -12.06 -1.84 -16.49
N MET A 207 -10.90 -2.46 -16.28
CA MET A 207 -10.09 -2.21 -15.08
C MET A 207 -9.63 -0.76 -14.96
N ILE A 208 -9.20 -0.15 -16.07
CA ILE A 208 -8.80 1.26 -16.10
C ILE A 208 -9.97 2.16 -15.67
N VAL A 209 -11.14 2.02 -16.30
CA VAL A 209 -12.30 2.87 -16.02
C VAL A 209 -12.79 2.69 -14.59
N GLY A 210 -12.81 1.46 -14.08
CA GLY A 210 -13.23 1.19 -12.70
C GLY A 210 -12.30 1.78 -11.66
N ASN A 211 -10.99 1.58 -11.84
CA ASN A 211 -10.01 2.09 -10.88
C ASN A 211 -9.90 3.63 -10.97
N LEU A 212 -10.04 4.22 -12.15
CA LEU A 212 -10.13 5.67 -12.30
C LEU A 212 -11.42 6.24 -11.68
N ALA A 213 -12.56 5.57 -11.82
CA ALA A 213 -13.78 6.00 -11.14
C ALA A 213 -13.64 5.89 -9.62
N LEU A 214 -13.05 4.80 -9.13
CA LEU A 214 -12.82 4.59 -7.70
C LEU A 214 -11.92 5.67 -7.10
N ILE A 215 -10.81 6.00 -7.76
CA ILE A 215 -9.87 7.00 -7.23
C ILE A 215 -10.51 8.39 -7.15
N LEU A 216 -11.37 8.75 -8.12
CA LEU A 216 -12.10 10.02 -8.10
C LEU A 216 -13.12 10.09 -6.96
N VAL A 217 -13.78 8.97 -6.64
CA VAL A 217 -14.66 8.87 -5.46
C VAL A 217 -13.84 9.06 -4.18
N GLN A 218 -12.74 8.32 -4.04
CA GLN A 218 -11.88 8.40 -2.86
C GLN A 218 -11.26 9.80 -2.70
N ALA A 219 -10.76 10.40 -3.77
CA ALA A 219 -10.18 11.75 -3.76
C ALA A 219 -11.20 12.81 -3.33
N THR A 220 -12.44 12.73 -3.82
CA THR A 220 -13.50 13.68 -3.43
C THR A 220 -13.84 13.56 -1.95
N VAL A 221 -14.07 12.33 -1.47
CA VAL A 221 -14.47 12.07 -0.09
C VAL A 221 -13.34 12.44 0.87
N VAL A 222 -12.11 12.02 0.59
CA VAL A 222 -11.00 12.28 1.49
C VAL A 222 -10.54 13.73 1.40
N GLY A 223 -10.63 14.39 0.24
CA GLY A 223 -10.44 15.84 0.14
C GLY A 223 -11.44 16.61 1.02
N PHE A 224 -12.70 16.16 1.05
CA PHE A 224 -13.71 16.71 1.96
C PHE A 224 -13.40 16.42 3.44
N LEU A 225 -12.93 15.22 3.78
CA LEU A 225 -12.52 14.91 5.16
C LEU A 225 -11.28 15.71 5.59
N ALA A 226 -10.33 15.91 4.69
CA ALA A 226 -9.11 16.69 4.92
C ALA A 226 -9.44 18.16 5.18
N SER A 227 -10.41 18.75 4.48
CA SER A 227 -10.84 20.13 4.75
C SER A 227 -11.53 20.24 6.11
N ILE A 228 -12.38 19.28 6.49
CA ILE A 228 -12.99 19.23 7.83
C ILE A 228 -11.91 19.15 8.90
N ALA A 229 -10.92 18.26 8.71
CA ALA A 229 -9.81 18.11 9.64
C ALA A 229 -9.01 19.43 9.77
N ALA A 230 -8.67 20.08 8.65
CA ALA A 230 -7.96 21.35 8.65
C ALA A 230 -8.74 22.45 9.39
N VAL A 231 -10.06 22.54 9.18
CA VAL A 231 -10.92 23.50 9.89
C VAL A 231 -10.97 23.22 11.39
N ILE A 232 -11.09 21.96 11.81
CA ILE A 232 -11.10 21.58 13.22
C ILE A 232 -9.74 21.90 13.87
N PHE A 233 -8.64 21.54 13.22
CA PHE A 233 -7.30 21.79 13.75
C PHE A 233 -6.91 23.27 13.73
N GLY A 234 -7.40 24.08 12.79
CA GLY A 234 -7.23 25.53 12.82
C GLY A 234 -8.04 26.19 13.93
N TRP A 235 -9.23 25.66 14.25
CA TRP A 235 -10.08 26.20 15.30
C TRP A 235 -9.53 25.98 16.71
N ILE A 236 -8.87 24.84 16.99
CA ILE A 236 -8.41 24.49 18.35
C ILE A 236 -7.39 25.51 18.92
N PRO A 237 -6.35 25.96 18.18
CA PRO A 237 -5.37 26.91 18.68
C PRO A 237 -5.85 28.37 18.64
N GLU A 238 -6.54 28.78 17.58
CA GLU A 238 -6.83 30.21 17.30
C GLU A 238 -8.22 30.66 17.77
N GLY A 239 -9.18 29.74 17.91
CA GLY A 239 -10.54 30.02 18.39
C GLY A 239 -11.42 30.86 17.45
N ASN A 240 -10.91 31.31 16.30
CA ASN A 240 -11.63 32.14 15.35
C ASN A 240 -12.22 31.29 14.21
N PHE A 241 -13.54 31.15 14.18
CA PHE A 241 -14.23 30.42 13.10
C PHE A 241 -14.78 31.39 12.05
N ARG A 242 -14.16 31.44 10.86
CA ARG A 242 -14.68 32.19 9.70
C ARG A 242 -15.27 31.23 8.68
N LEU A 243 -16.59 31.32 8.48
CA LEU A 243 -17.30 30.43 7.55
C LEU A 243 -16.76 30.53 6.11
N GLY A 244 -16.35 31.72 5.66
CA GLY A 244 -15.76 31.92 4.33
C GLY A 244 -14.48 31.13 4.12
N HIS A 245 -13.58 31.12 5.11
CA HIS A 245 -12.33 30.35 5.06
C HIS A 245 -12.62 28.85 5.08
N ALA A 246 -13.57 28.39 5.90
CA ALA A 246 -13.96 26.98 5.96
C ALA A 246 -14.51 26.47 4.61
N VAL A 247 -15.36 27.26 3.95
CA VAL A 247 -15.92 26.90 2.63
C VAL A 247 -14.85 26.97 1.54
N LEU A 248 -13.94 27.95 1.59
CA LEU A 248 -12.79 28.05 0.70
C LEU A 248 -11.87 26.83 0.82
N LEU A 249 -11.52 26.42 2.04
CA LEU A 249 -10.68 25.24 2.30
C LEU A 249 -11.35 23.98 1.75
N CYS A 250 -12.67 23.86 1.94
CA CYS A 250 -13.43 22.75 1.40
C CYS A 250 -13.43 22.72 -0.14
N ALA A 251 -13.70 23.86 -0.78
CA ALA A 251 -13.74 23.97 -2.24
C ALA A 251 -12.37 23.70 -2.86
N SER A 252 -11.32 24.31 -2.27
CA SER A 252 -9.95 24.13 -2.71
C SER A 252 -9.50 22.68 -2.54
N SER A 253 -9.74 22.08 -1.37
CA SER A 253 -9.34 20.70 -1.09
C SER A 253 -9.99 19.69 -2.03
N VAL A 254 -11.32 19.74 -2.18
CA VAL A 254 -12.08 18.80 -3.01
C VAL A 254 -11.70 18.96 -4.49
N ALA A 255 -11.63 20.20 -5.00
CA ALA A 255 -11.27 20.45 -6.38
C ALA A 255 -9.83 20.00 -6.68
N THR A 256 -8.88 20.34 -5.80
CA THR A 256 -7.49 19.92 -5.94
C THR A 256 -7.37 18.40 -5.91
N ALA A 257 -7.94 17.72 -4.91
CA ALA A 257 -7.87 16.27 -4.79
C ALA A 257 -8.43 15.58 -6.04
N PHE A 258 -9.61 16.02 -6.51
CA PHE A 258 -10.23 15.44 -7.70
C PHE A 258 -9.39 15.67 -8.96
N ILE A 259 -8.96 16.90 -9.24
CA ILE A 259 -8.24 17.25 -10.46
C ILE A 259 -6.84 16.60 -10.45
N ALA A 260 -6.15 16.63 -9.31
CA ALA A 260 -4.85 15.98 -9.15
C ALA A 260 -4.95 14.47 -9.41
N SER A 261 -5.93 13.80 -8.80
CA SER A 261 -6.14 12.36 -8.99
C SER A 261 -6.58 11.99 -10.40
N LEU A 262 -7.35 12.85 -11.08
CA LEU A 262 -7.69 12.64 -12.49
C LEU A 262 -6.45 12.70 -13.37
N ILE A 263 -5.65 13.76 -13.23
CA ILE A 263 -4.44 13.96 -14.03
C ILE A 263 -3.44 12.84 -13.76
N LEU A 264 -3.17 12.55 -12.48
CA LEU A 264 -2.18 11.56 -12.11
C LEU A 264 -2.64 10.15 -12.46
N GLY A 265 -3.91 9.81 -12.24
CA GLY A 265 -4.48 8.52 -12.65
C GLY A 265 -4.28 8.25 -14.14
N ILE A 266 -4.55 9.23 -15.02
CA ILE A 266 -4.32 9.10 -16.47
C ILE A 266 -2.83 8.88 -16.79
N ILE A 267 -1.94 9.64 -16.15
CA ILE A 267 -0.50 9.48 -16.33
C ILE A 267 -0.07 8.08 -15.89
N MET A 268 -0.56 7.59 -14.75
CA MET A 268 -0.22 6.29 -14.19
C MET A 268 -0.63 5.14 -15.09
N ILE A 269 -1.85 5.19 -15.63
CA ILE A 269 -2.33 4.23 -16.61
C ILE A 269 -1.39 4.21 -17.84
N GLY A 270 -1.00 5.38 -18.33
CA GLY A 270 -0.05 5.51 -19.44
C GLY A 270 1.31 4.86 -19.13
N VAL A 271 1.86 5.12 -17.95
CA VAL A 271 3.13 4.55 -17.48
C VAL A 271 3.07 3.03 -17.39
N ILE A 272 1.99 2.47 -16.85
CA ILE A 272 1.83 1.01 -16.69
C ILE A 272 1.75 0.33 -18.06
N ILE A 273 0.93 0.87 -18.99
CA ILE A 273 0.82 0.33 -20.35
C ILE A 273 2.16 0.45 -21.09
N ALA A 274 2.88 1.57 -20.94
CA ALA A 274 4.19 1.76 -21.56
C ALA A 274 5.24 0.81 -20.98
N SER A 275 5.31 0.65 -19.65
CA SER A 275 6.23 -0.26 -18.98
C SER A 275 6.04 -1.69 -19.47
N ARG A 276 4.78 -2.12 -19.58
CA ARG A 276 4.41 -3.43 -20.11
C ARG A 276 4.84 -3.62 -21.57
N LYS A 277 4.66 -2.61 -22.43
CA LYS A 277 5.10 -2.67 -23.84
C LYS A 277 6.62 -2.77 -23.99
N VAL A 278 7.37 -2.17 -23.06
CA VAL A 278 8.84 -2.18 -23.06
C VAL A 278 9.41 -3.39 -22.31
N GLY A 279 8.57 -4.18 -21.64
CA GLY A 279 9.00 -5.35 -20.85
C GLY A 279 9.66 -4.98 -19.53
N ILE A 280 9.44 -3.77 -19.01
CA ILE A 280 9.88 -3.34 -17.69
C ILE A 280 8.77 -3.63 -16.69
N ASN A 281 9.11 -4.12 -15.51
CA ASN A 281 8.12 -4.39 -14.48
C ASN A 281 7.46 -3.06 -14.04
N PRO A 282 6.13 -2.91 -14.21
CA PRO A 282 5.43 -1.69 -13.82
C PRO A 282 5.54 -1.37 -12.33
N ASP A 283 5.74 -2.37 -11.44
CA ASP A 283 5.96 -2.14 -10.00
C ASP A 283 7.21 -1.30 -9.71
N ASN A 284 8.23 -1.38 -10.57
CA ASN A 284 9.51 -0.66 -10.40
C ASN A 284 9.45 0.79 -10.89
N VAL A 285 8.47 1.13 -11.74
CA VAL A 285 8.40 2.40 -12.48
C VAL A 285 7.17 3.21 -12.12
N ALA A 286 6.01 2.57 -12.02
CA ALA A 286 4.74 3.25 -11.80
C ALA A 286 4.72 3.94 -10.43
N THR A 287 5.00 3.23 -9.35
CA THR A 287 4.94 3.77 -8.00
C THR A 287 5.87 4.98 -7.79
N PRO A 288 7.14 4.98 -8.23
CA PRO A 288 8.00 6.17 -8.14
C PRO A 288 7.55 7.34 -9.04
N ILE A 289 6.95 7.09 -10.20
CA ILE A 289 6.42 8.17 -11.05
C ILE A 289 5.15 8.78 -10.45
N ALA A 290 4.24 7.95 -9.91
CA ALA A 290 3.09 8.42 -9.14
C ALA A 290 3.56 9.33 -8.00
N ALA A 291 4.66 8.94 -7.37
CA ALA A 291 5.26 9.72 -6.32
C ALA A 291 5.82 11.06 -6.80
N SER A 292 6.63 11.06 -7.85
CA SER A 292 7.32 12.28 -8.34
C SER A 292 6.33 13.38 -8.71
N LEU A 293 5.35 13.02 -9.53
CA LEU A 293 4.41 13.95 -10.13
C LEU A 293 3.29 14.30 -9.15
N GLY A 294 2.90 13.37 -8.29
CA GLY A 294 1.75 13.57 -7.42
C GLY A 294 1.93 14.70 -6.42
N ASP A 295 3.08 14.81 -5.73
CA ASP A 295 3.28 15.90 -4.77
C ASP A 295 3.35 17.25 -5.46
N LEU A 296 4.10 17.31 -6.57
CA LEU A 296 4.26 18.52 -7.35
C LEU A 296 2.94 19.01 -7.94
N ILE A 297 2.16 18.11 -8.58
CA ILE A 297 0.86 18.44 -9.17
C ILE A 297 -0.13 18.84 -8.08
N THR A 298 -0.25 18.06 -7.00
CA THR A 298 -1.22 18.33 -5.94
C THR A 298 -0.95 19.67 -5.27
N LEU A 299 0.30 19.95 -4.90
CA LEU A 299 0.66 21.20 -4.26
C LEU A 299 0.50 22.40 -5.20
N SER A 300 0.93 22.28 -6.46
CA SER A 300 0.78 23.35 -7.45
C SER A 300 -0.69 23.66 -7.72
N LEU A 301 -1.53 22.63 -7.83
CA LEU A 301 -2.97 22.79 -7.99
C LEU A 301 -3.61 23.37 -6.73
N LEU A 302 -3.23 22.92 -5.54
CA LEU A 302 -3.71 23.49 -4.28
C LEU A 302 -3.41 24.99 -4.23
N ALA A 303 -2.16 25.39 -4.49
CA ALA A 303 -1.78 26.79 -4.45
C ALA A 303 -2.53 27.62 -5.50
N GLY A 304 -2.65 27.11 -6.73
CA GLY A 304 -3.38 27.80 -7.80
C GLY A 304 -4.88 27.93 -7.55
N ILE A 305 -5.53 26.82 -7.19
CA ILE A 305 -6.98 26.76 -6.93
C ILE A 305 -7.33 27.59 -5.70
N SER A 306 -6.62 27.42 -4.59
CA SER A 306 -6.87 28.21 -3.38
C SER A 306 -6.68 29.70 -3.61
N THR A 307 -5.65 30.12 -4.34
CA THR A 307 -5.43 31.53 -4.67
C THR A 307 -6.54 32.08 -5.57
N GLY A 308 -6.98 31.33 -6.57
CA GLY A 308 -8.08 31.74 -7.44
C GLY A 308 -9.39 31.89 -6.68
N LEU A 309 -9.73 30.90 -5.86
CA LEU A 309 -10.94 30.88 -5.06
C LEU A 309 -10.92 31.89 -3.90
N TYR A 310 -9.74 32.20 -3.35
CA TYR A 310 -9.57 33.24 -2.35
C TYR A 310 -9.84 34.64 -2.95
N LYS A 311 -9.35 34.91 -4.15
CA LYS A 311 -9.64 36.18 -4.84
C LYS A 311 -11.12 36.36 -5.14
N GLU A 312 -11.82 35.27 -5.49
CA GLU A 312 -13.27 35.31 -5.73
C GLU A 312 -14.09 35.45 -4.45
N LEU A 313 -13.53 35.14 -3.27
CA LEU A 313 -14.22 35.27 -1.99
C LEU A 313 -14.66 36.71 -1.72
N ASP A 314 -13.89 37.71 -2.16
CA ASP A 314 -14.20 39.13 -1.98
C ASP A 314 -15.29 39.65 -2.93
N PHE A 315 -15.49 38.99 -4.09
CA PHE A 315 -16.42 39.43 -5.12
C PHE A 315 -17.71 38.61 -5.17
N ASN A 316 -17.65 37.32 -4.83
CA ASN A 316 -18.74 36.37 -5.01
C ASN A 316 -18.75 35.26 -3.96
N ASP A 317 -19.55 35.46 -2.91
CA ASP A 317 -19.77 34.50 -1.83
C ASP A 317 -20.25 33.11 -2.30
N TYR A 318 -20.84 33.01 -3.49
CA TYR A 318 -21.39 31.76 -4.02
C TYR A 318 -20.39 30.92 -4.82
N ALA A 319 -19.21 31.47 -5.18
CA ALA A 319 -18.23 30.76 -6.01
C ALA A 319 -17.72 29.48 -5.33
N ASN A 320 -17.27 29.59 -4.07
CA ASN A 320 -16.72 28.45 -3.32
C ASN A 320 -17.76 27.35 -3.02
N PRO A 321 -18.99 27.67 -2.53
CA PRO A 321 -20.05 26.69 -2.40
C PRO A 321 -20.40 25.97 -3.72
N LEU A 322 -20.42 26.69 -4.84
CA LEU A 322 -20.74 26.12 -6.14
C LEU A 322 -19.68 25.11 -6.60
N VAL A 323 -18.41 25.43 -6.44
CA VAL A 323 -17.30 24.51 -6.75
C VAL A 323 -17.41 23.23 -5.92
N CYS A 324 -17.61 23.35 -4.59
CA CYS A 324 -17.89 22.21 -3.72
C CYS A 324 -19.07 21.37 -4.23
N ALA A 325 -20.20 22.02 -4.52
CA ALA A 325 -21.43 21.35 -4.94
C ALA A 325 -21.21 20.55 -6.24
N VAL A 326 -20.49 21.10 -7.22
CA VAL A 326 -20.21 20.41 -8.50
C VAL A 326 -19.47 19.10 -8.27
N PHE A 327 -18.39 19.09 -7.49
CA PHE A 327 -17.62 17.86 -7.25
C PHE A 327 -18.38 16.83 -6.40
N VAL A 328 -19.14 17.29 -5.39
CA VAL A 328 -19.99 16.39 -4.59
C VAL A 328 -21.08 15.75 -5.45
N VAL A 329 -21.73 16.52 -6.35
CA VAL A 329 -22.77 16.02 -7.25
C VAL A 329 -22.21 15.06 -8.32
N LEU A 330 -20.94 15.20 -8.70
CA LEU A 330 -20.26 14.25 -9.59
C LEU A 330 -19.95 12.91 -8.88
N THR A 331 -19.84 12.88 -7.55
CA THR A 331 -19.43 11.68 -6.80
C THR A 331 -20.36 10.47 -7.02
N PRO A 332 -21.71 10.59 -6.97
CA PRO A 332 -22.61 9.48 -7.28
C PRO A 332 -22.38 8.84 -8.65
N LEU A 333 -22.04 9.64 -9.67
CA LEU A 333 -21.75 9.12 -11.02
C LEU A 333 -20.54 8.17 -10.99
N TRP A 334 -19.45 8.59 -10.35
CA TRP A 334 -18.24 7.78 -10.21
C TRP A 334 -18.46 6.55 -9.33
N VAL A 335 -19.27 6.66 -8.27
CA VAL A 335 -19.69 5.52 -7.46
C VAL A 335 -20.41 4.47 -8.30
N LEU A 336 -21.35 4.89 -9.17
CA LEU A 336 -22.07 3.98 -10.04
C LEU A 336 -21.15 3.27 -11.03
N ILE A 337 -20.16 3.98 -11.58
CA ILE A 337 -19.16 3.39 -12.50
C ILE A 337 -18.27 2.39 -11.75
N ALA A 338 -17.73 2.78 -10.59
CA ALA A 338 -16.85 1.94 -9.78
C ALA A 338 -17.55 0.66 -9.25
N ARG A 339 -18.86 0.73 -8.95
CA ARG A 339 -19.63 -0.44 -8.48
C ARG A 339 -19.87 -1.50 -9.55
N ARG A 340 -19.83 -1.14 -10.84
CA ARG A 340 -20.09 -2.08 -11.94
C ARG A 340 -18.96 -3.08 -12.15
N ILE A 341 -17.75 -2.79 -11.67
CA ILE A 341 -16.58 -3.61 -11.89
C ILE A 341 -16.26 -4.36 -10.58
N PRO A 342 -16.17 -5.71 -10.60
CA PRO A 342 -16.02 -6.50 -9.38
C PRO A 342 -14.83 -6.13 -8.50
N SER A 343 -13.65 -5.93 -9.11
CA SER A 343 -12.42 -5.59 -8.40
C SER A 343 -12.47 -4.23 -7.71
N THR A 344 -13.15 -3.24 -8.29
CA THR A 344 -13.31 -1.91 -7.70
C THR A 344 -14.48 -1.83 -6.75
N ARG A 345 -15.51 -2.67 -6.93
CA ARG A 345 -16.64 -2.80 -6.02
C ARG A 345 -16.19 -3.24 -4.63
N GLU A 346 -15.29 -4.22 -4.54
CA GLU A 346 -14.74 -4.67 -3.26
C GLU A 346 -14.06 -3.51 -2.52
N VAL A 347 -13.14 -2.82 -3.20
CA VAL A 347 -12.38 -1.71 -2.62
C VAL A 347 -13.25 -0.50 -2.30
N LEU A 348 -14.34 -0.28 -3.04
CA LEU A 348 -15.32 0.75 -2.70
C LEU A 348 -16.01 0.51 -1.36
N TYR A 349 -16.08 -0.74 -0.88
CA TYR A 349 -16.67 -1.05 0.42
C TYR A 349 -15.64 -1.18 1.54
N SER A 350 -14.50 -1.81 1.26
CA SER A 350 -13.48 -2.11 2.28
C SER A 350 -12.31 -1.12 2.31
N GLY A 351 -12.07 -0.37 1.23
CA GLY A 351 -10.91 0.49 1.05
C GLY A 351 -10.94 1.80 1.84
N TRP A 352 -12.01 2.10 2.59
CA TRP A 352 -12.09 3.31 3.43
C TRP A 352 -11.25 3.20 4.70
N GLU A 353 -11.20 2.01 5.30
CA GLU A 353 -10.44 1.76 6.52
C GLU A 353 -8.95 2.14 6.37
N PRO A 354 -8.19 1.60 5.39
CA PRO A 354 -6.78 1.94 5.26
C PRO A 354 -6.57 3.41 4.91
N VAL A 355 -7.43 4.00 4.07
CA VAL A 355 -7.29 5.39 3.63
C VAL A 355 -7.54 6.39 4.77
N ILE A 356 -8.59 6.19 5.57
CA ILE A 356 -8.94 7.10 6.68
C ILE A 356 -7.91 6.98 7.81
N ILE A 357 -7.50 5.77 8.16
CA ILE A 357 -6.47 5.56 9.20
C ILE A 357 -5.13 6.14 8.76
N ALA A 358 -4.74 5.92 7.50
CA ALA A 358 -3.52 6.51 6.95
C ALA A 358 -3.56 8.03 6.98
N MET A 359 -4.68 8.65 6.56
CA MET A 359 -4.87 10.10 6.66
C MET A 359 -4.69 10.60 8.10
N ALA A 360 -5.29 9.92 9.09
CA ALA A 360 -5.14 10.30 10.49
C ALA A 360 -3.68 10.21 10.99
N ILE A 361 -2.94 9.17 10.60
CA ILE A 361 -1.52 9.02 10.94
C ILE A 361 -0.68 10.12 10.28
N SER A 362 -0.86 10.38 8.98
CA SER A 362 -0.16 11.45 8.26
C SER A 362 -0.50 12.84 8.83
N SER A 363 -1.73 13.07 9.29
CA SER A 363 -2.11 14.32 9.97
C SER A 363 -1.31 14.56 11.25
N VAL A 364 -0.98 13.50 12.02
CA VAL A 364 -0.08 13.65 13.19
C VAL A 364 1.31 14.13 12.75
N GLY A 365 1.85 13.60 11.64
CA GLY A 365 3.08 14.10 11.03
C GLY A 365 2.97 15.58 10.62
N GLY A 366 1.86 15.97 10.00
CA GLY A 366 1.59 17.36 9.64
C GLY A 366 1.54 18.32 10.84
N LEU A 367 0.98 17.89 11.97
CA LEU A 367 0.98 18.68 13.21
C LEU A 367 2.39 18.84 13.80
N ILE A 368 3.24 17.81 13.70
CA ILE A 368 4.66 17.91 14.10
C ILE A 368 5.37 18.94 13.22
N LEU A 369 5.12 18.91 11.91
CA LEU A 369 5.69 19.88 10.97
C LEU A 369 5.25 21.31 11.30
N ASP A 370 3.95 21.55 11.43
CA ASP A 370 3.38 22.86 11.76
C ASP A 370 3.98 23.43 13.05
N LYS A 371 4.02 22.61 14.11
CA LYS A 371 4.55 23.07 15.40
C LYS A 371 6.05 23.38 15.35
N THR A 372 6.79 22.71 14.47
CA THR A 372 8.23 22.88 14.33
C THR A 372 8.57 24.07 13.43
N VAL A 373 7.90 24.20 12.28
CA VAL A 373 8.07 25.34 11.34
C VAL A 373 7.63 26.66 11.96
N SER A 374 6.65 26.64 12.88
CA SER A 374 6.25 27.81 13.68
C SER A 374 7.40 28.43 14.50
N ASN A 375 8.49 27.69 14.74
CA ASN A 375 9.68 28.22 15.40
C ASN A 375 10.67 28.75 14.33
N PRO A 376 11.06 30.04 14.36
CA PRO A 376 11.97 30.62 13.36
C PRO A 376 13.27 29.85 13.17
N ASN A 377 13.77 29.23 14.24
CA ASN A 377 15.03 28.45 14.21
C ASN A 377 14.93 27.14 13.40
N PHE A 378 13.71 26.72 13.02
CA PHE A 378 13.46 25.45 12.33
C PHE A 378 12.70 25.63 11.00
N ALA A 379 12.58 26.85 10.48
CA ALA A 379 11.85 27.14 9.25
C ALA A 379 12.36 26.32 8.03
N GLY A 380 13.68 26.09 7.95
CA GLY A 380 14.28 25.29 6.88
C GLY A 380 13.85 23.81 6.82
N MET A 381 13.18 23.30 7.86
CA MET A 381 12.64 21.93 7.89
C MET A 381 11.60 21.66 6.80
N ALA A 382 10.84 22.69 6.40
CA ALA A 382 9.76 22.57 5.43
C ALA A 382 10.26 22.02 4.08
N VAL A 383 11.47 22.37 3.66
CA VAL A 383 12.06 21.94 2.38
C VAL A 383 12.54 20.48 2.41
N PHE A 384 13.00 19.99 3.57
CA PHE A 384 13.51 18.63 3.72
C PHE A 384 12.42 17.59 4.00
N THR A 385 11.27 18.02 4.53
CA THR A 385 10.18 17.12 4.92
C THR A 385 9.59 16.34 3.73
N PRO A 386 9.25 16.97 2.60
CA PRO A 386 8.78 16.25 1.41
C PRO A 386 9.81 15.23 0.88
N VAL A 387 11.12 15.51 1.03
CA VAL A 387 12.17 14.60 0.54
C VAL A 387 12.31 13.38 1.44
N ILE A 388 12.38 13.56 2.76
CA ILE A 388 12.53 12.43 3.69
C ILE A 388 11.28 11.53 3.70
N ASN A 389 10.10 12.13 3.71
CA ASN A 389 8.84 11.40 3.66
C ASN A 389 8.62 10.77 2.28
N GLY A 390 8.85 11.53 1.21
CA GLY A 390 8.71 11.08 -0.16
C GLY A 390 9.62 9.90 -0.46
N VAL A 391 10.93 10.00 -0.22
CA VAL A 391 11.86 8.89 -0.48
C VAL A 391 11.48 7.63 0.33
N GLY A 392 11.18 7.77 1.62
CA GLY A 392 10.78 6.65 2.47
C GLY A 392 9.49 5.97 2.00
N GLY A 393 8.44 6.77 1.78
CA GLY A 393 7.13 6.33 1.30
C GLY A 393 7.20 5.64 -0.07
N ASN A 394 8.02 6.16 -0.98
CA ASN A 394 8.13 5.63 -2.34
C ASN A 394 8.83 4.27 -2.36
N LEU A 395 9.96 4.14 -1.64
CA LEU A 395 10.71 2.89 -1.58
C LEU A 395 9.89 1.78 -0.91
N VAL A 396 9.17 2.12 0.16
CA VAL A 396 8.33 1.13 0.85
C VAL A 396 7.11 0.74 0.01
N ALA A 397 6.52 1.66 -0.74
CA ALA A 397 5.41 1.35 -1.64
C ALA A 397 5.85 0.44 -2.81
N VAL A 398 7.03 0.66 -3.39
CA VAL A 398 7.63 -0.25 -4.38
C VAL A 398 7.84 -1.64 -3.78
N GLN A 399 8.41 -1.72 -2.57
CA GLN A 399 8.63 -3.00 -1.90
C GLN A 399 7.31 -3.71 -1.60
N ALA A 400 6.30 -3.01 -1.08
CA ALA A 400 4.99 -3.58 -0.77
C ALA A 400 4.30 -4.12 -2.03
N SER A 401 4.30 -3.35 -3.12
CA SER A 401 3.74 -3.77 -4.41
C SER A 401 4.44 -5.03 -4.93
N ARG A 402 5.77 -5.06 -4.92
CA ARG A 402 6.53 -6.24 -5.38
C ARG A 402 6.25 -7.50 -4.56
N ILE A 403 6.16 -7.39 -3.23
CA ILE A 403 5.85 -8.54 -2.37
C ILE A 403 4.43 -9.03 -2.65
N SER A 404 3.47 -8.11 -2.81
CA SER A 404 2.09 -8.45 -3.11
C SER A 404 1.93 -9.11 -4.49
N THR A 405 2.53 -8.52 -5.54
CA THR A 405 2.60 -9.13 -6.89
C THR A 405 3.20 -10.53 -6.84
N TYR A 406 4.29 -10.73 -6.09
CA TYR A 406 4.91 -12.05 -5.93
C TYR A 406 3.95 -13.08 -5.30
N LEU A 407 3.15 -12.68 -4.32
CA LEU A 407 2.16 -13.56 -3.69
C LEU A 407 1.02 -13.93 -4.67
N HIS A 408 0.52 -12.94 -5.44
CA HIS A 408 -0.49 -13.17 -6.48
C HIS A 408 0.01 -14.06 -7.62
N MET A 409 1.26 -13.88 -8.08
CA MET A 409 1.83 -14.68 -9.17
C MET A 409 2.07 -16.14 -8.78
N ASN A 410 2.43 -16.42 -7.52
CA ASN A 410 2.67 -17.79 -7.06
C ASN A 410 1.38 -18.57 -6.77
N GLY A 411 0.20 -17.97 -6.96
CA GLY A 411 -1.08 -18.65 -6.82
C GLY A 411 -1.40 -19.17 -5.42
N ILE A 412 -0.76 -18.63 -4.38
CA ILE A 412 -1.00 -19.03 -2.99
C ILE A 412 -2.41 -18.55 -2.60
N PRO A 413 -3.38 -19.41 -2.28
CA PRO A 413 -4.72 -18.96 -1.93
C PRO A 413 -4.69 -18.01 -0.72
N MET A 414 -5.33 -16.85 -0.86
CA MET A 414 -5.43 -15.87 0.24
C MET A 414 -6.18 -16.49 1.43
N GLY A 415 -5.62 -16.40 2.64
CA GLY A 415 -6.25 -16.90 3.87
C GLY A 415 -6.08 -18.40 4.17
N GLU A 416 -5.44 -19.18 3.30
CA GLU A 416 -5.04 -20.55 3.66
C GLU A 416 -3.72 -20.55 4.46
N PRO A 417 -3.64 -21.29 5.57
CA PRO A 417 -2.41 -21.42 6.32
C PRO A 417 -1.36 -22.11 5.44
N ASP A 418 -0.28 -21.40 5.12
CA ASP A 418 0.91 -21.98 4.50
C ASP A 418 1.31 -23.23 5.33
N PRO A 419 1.47 -24.42 4.71
CA PRO A 419 1.90 -25.62 5.40
C PRO A 419 3.20 -25.42 6.19
N ASN A 420 4.01 -24.40 5.84
CA ASN A 420 5.03 -23.84 6.69
C ASN A 420 4.65 -22.42 7.12
N PRO A 421 4.01 -22.21 8.29
CA PRO A 421 3.71 -20.87 8.76
C PRO A 421 5.02 -20.08 8.87
N ARG A 422 5.22 -19.08 7.99
CA ARG A 422 6.32 -18.14 8.15
C ARG A 422 6.14 -17.47 9.51
N LYS A 423 6.95 -17.89 10.49
CA LYS A 423 7.15 -17.15 11.74
C LYS A 423 7.41 -15.70 11.38
N CYS A 424 6.93 -14.75 12.21
CA CYS A 424 7.14 -13.32 12.01
C CYS A 424 8.54 -13.07 11.44
N PRO A 425 8.66 -12.53 10.21
CA PRO A 425 9.97 -12.34 9.60
C PRO A 425 10.83 -11.54 10.56
N THR A 426 12.01 -12.07 10.88
CA THR A 426 13.01 -11.33 11.62
C THR A 426 13.67 -10.30 10.69
N PRO A 427 14.20 -9.18 11.19
CA PRO A 427 14.96 -8.24 10.36
C PRO A 427 16.08 -8.94 9.57
N CYS A 428 16.71 -9.96 10.17
CA CYS A 428 17.73 -10.76 9.50
C CYS A 428 17.17 -11.53 8.29
N THR A 429 15.98 -12.13 8.38
CA THR A 429 15.36 -12.82 7.25
C THR A 429 14.87 -11.86 6.18
N SER A 430 14.37 -10.67 6.54
CA SER A 430 13.89 -9.69 5.57
C SER A 430 15.04 -9.09 4.74
N PHE A 431 16.18 -8.77 5.35
CA PHE A 431 17.31 -8.15 4.64
C PHE A 431 18.40 -9.12 4.16
N PHE A 432 18.66 -10.21 4.88
CA PHE A 432 19.77 -11.14 4.56
C PHE A 432 19.30 -12.45 3.93
N GLY A 433 18.00 -12.61 3.67
CA GLY A 433 17.46 -13.75 2.93
C GLY A 433 18.00 -13.85 1.49
N SER A 434 17.95 -15.06 0.92
CA SER A 434 18.31 -15.34 -0.47
C SER A 434 17.18 -15.04 -1.46
N ASN A 435 15.96 -14.85 -0.96
CA ASN A 435 14.71 -14.65 -1.70
C ASN A 435 14.70 -13.33 -2.50
N VAL A 436 13.87 -13.26 -3.55
CA VAL A 436 13.70 -12.07 -4.42
C VAL A 436 13.29 -10.84 -3.60
N ASN A 437 12.40 -10.99 -2.62
CA ASN A 437 11.93 -9.90 -1.76
C ASN A 437 13.06 -9.31 -0.89
N SER A 438 13.93 -10.17 -0.34
CA SER A 438 15.11 -9.73 0.43
C SER A 438 16.17 -9.06 -0.46
N ARG A 439 16.33 -9.53 -1.70
CA ARG A 439 17.20 -8.86 -2.69
C ARG A 439 16.69 -7.46 -3.01
N SER A 440 15.39 -7.33 -3.28
CA SER A 440 14.73 -6.04 -3.52
C SER A 440 14.93 -5.08 -2.33
N ALA A 441 14.67 -5.53 -1.10
CA ALA A 441 14.86 -4.71 0.10
C ALA A 441 16.31 -4.19 0.24
N ARG A 442 17.32 -5.03 -0.04
CA ARG A 442 18.73 -4.59 -0.03
C ARG A 442 19.03 -3.54 -1.10
N VAL A 443 18.54 -3.74 -2.33
CA VAL A 443 18.76 -2.78 -3.43
C VAL A 443 18.11 -1.44 -3.11
N LEU A 444 16.87 -1.44 -2.63
CA LEU A 444 16.15 -0.22 -2.24
C LEU A 444 16.84 0.49 -1.07
N PHE A 445 17.30 -0.26 -0.05
CA PHE A 445 18.04 0.31 1.07
C PHE A 445 19.39 0.94 0.66
N LEU A 446 20.13 0.29 -0.25
CA LEU A 446 21.40 0.82 -0.77
C LEU A 446 21.21 2.10 -1.59
N LEU A 447 20.03 2.31 -2.17
CA LEU A 447 19.71 3.50 -2.96
C LEU A 447 19.46 4.76 -2.11
N VAL A 448 19.12 4.58 -0.82
CA VAL A 448 18.80 5.67 0.12
C VAL A 448 19.95 6.65 0.24
N ALA A 449 21.14 6.18 0.61
CA ALA A 449 22.29 7.04 0.85
C ALA A 449 22.71 7.89 -0.37
N PRO A 450 23.00 7.30 -1.55
CA PRO A 450 23.35 8.09 -2.74
C PRO A 450 22.19 8.98 -3.20
N GLY A 451 20.94 8.51 -3.08
CA GLY A 451 19.75 9.29 -3.42
C GLY A 451 19.62 10.57 -2.60
N HIS A 452 19.59 10.43 -1.27
CA HIS A 452 19.48 11.57 -0.38
C HIS A 452 20.64 12.55 -0.54
N LEU A 453 21.88 12.08 -0.76
CA LEU A 453 23.01 12.97 -1.03
C LEU A 453 22.79 13.81 -2.29
N ILE A 454 22.27 13.23 -3.37
CA ILE A 454 21.93 13.96 -4.61
C ILE A 454 20.82 14.99 -4.34
N PHE A 455 19.77 14.60 -3.62
CA PHE A 455 18.64 15.49 -3.34
C PHE A 455 19.03 16.65 -2.42
N LEU A 456 19.81 16.40 -1.37
CA LEU A 456 20.37 17.45 -0.51
C LEU A 456 21.26 18.41 -1.32
N TYR A 457 22.15 17.88 -2.16
CA TYR A 457 22.99 18.71 -3.02
C TYR A 457 22.17 19.59 -3.96
N THR A 458 21.07 19.06 -4.50
CA THR A 458 20.15 19.81 -5.37
C THR A 458 19.45 20.92 -4.61
N ILE A 459 18.93 20.66 -3.40
CA ILE A 459 18.32 21.68 -2.54
C ILE A 459 19.31 22.83 -2.28
N ASN A 460 20.54 22.49 -1.89
CA ASN A 460 21.58 23.49 -1.62
C ASN A 460 21.98 24.28 -2.87
N SER A 461 22.09 23.61 -4.03
CA SER A 461 22.40 24.30 -5.29
C SER A 461 21.29 25.24 -5.75
N MET A 462 20.05 24.99 -5.35
CA MET A 462 18.89 25.82 -5.68
C MET A 462 18.57 26.89 -4.62
N GLN A 463 19.43 27.04 -3.60
CA GLN A 463 19.22 27.96 -2.46
C GLN A 463 17.91 27.72 -1.69
N GLY A 464 17.40 26.50 -1.68
CA GLY A 464 16.15 26.16 -0.99
C GLY A 464 16.31 26.13 0.53
N GLY A 465 15.35 26.72 1.25
CA GLY A 465 15.19 26.56 2.71
C GLY A 465 16.10 27.42 3.58
N HIS A 466 16.91 28.30 3.01
CA HIS A 466 17.81 29.24 3.72
C HIS A 466 18.73 28.58 4.78
N THR A 467 18.96 27.26 4.69
CA THR A 467 19.83 26.50 5.60
C THR A 467 21.10 26.08 4.90
N THR A 468 22.24 26.37 5.52
CA THR A 468 23.56 25.86 5.15
C THR A 468 23.67 24.36 5.47
N LEU A 469 24.07 23.56 4.48
CA LEU A 469 24.30 22.12 4.69
C LEU A 469 25.63 21.89 5.44
N THR A 470 25.59 21.91 6.78
CA THR A 470 26.75 21.51 7.58
C THR A 470 27.01 20.01 7.46
N SER A 471 28.26 19.59 7.62
CA SER A 471 28.60 18.16 7.64
C SER A 471 27.91 17.41 8.80
N ILE A 472 27.62 18.12 9.89
CA ILE A 472 26.92 17.58 11.06
C ILE A 472 25.44 17.37 10.72
N PHE A 473 24.79 18.35 10.08
CA PHE A 473 23.42 18.21 9.59
C PHE A 473 23.29 17.02 8.62
N ILE A 474 24.18 16.92 7.63
CA ILE A 474 24.16 15.82 6.65
C ILE A 474 24.27 14.47 7.36
N ALA A 475 25.13 14.33 8.37
CA ALA A 475 25.30 13.08 9.11
C ALA A 475 24.03 12.68 9.88
N PHE A 476 23.41 13.60 10.62
CA PHE A 476 22.18 13.32 11.36
C PHE A 476 20.99 13.08 10.43
N TYR A 477 20.84 13.88 9.38
CA TYR A 477 19.80 13.68 8.36
C TYR A 477 19.94 12.31 7.68
N MET A 478 21.17 11.91 7.32
CA MET A 478 21.41 10.61 6.70
C MET A 478 21.09 9.45 7.65
N ALA A 479 21.42 9.58 8.94
CA ALA A 479 21.06 8.59 9.94
C ALA A 479 19.54 8.46 10.11
N ALA A 480 18.81 9.58 10.13
CA ALA A 480 17.35 9.60 10.17
C ALA A 480 16.72 8.93 8.94
N ALA A 481 17.17 9.29 7.73
CA ALA A 481 16.66 8.72 6.48
C ALA A 481 16.91 7.21 6.39
N LEU A 482 18.12 6.75 6.73
CA LEU A 482 18.44 5.32 6.75
C LEU A 482 17.62 4.57 7.79
N LEU A 483 17.45 5.12 8.99
CA LEU A 483 16.65 4.51 10.06
C LEU A 483 15.18 4.40 9.66
N GLN A 484 14.60 5.45 9.07
CA GLN A 484 13.23 5.47 8.57
C GLN A 484 13.01 4.36 7.53
N VAL A 485 13.84 4.31 6.48
CA VAL A 485 13.68 3.33 5.40
C VAL A 485 13.90 1.89 5.91
N LEU A 486 14.85 1.69 6.83
CA LEU A 486 15.08 0.39 7.45
C LEU A 486 13.81 -0.13 8.16
N ILE A 487 13.18 0.72 8.96
CA ILE A 487 11.93 0.38 9.68
C ILE A 487 10.81 0.10 8.67
N LEU A 488 10.66 0.96 7.67
CA LEU A 488 9.58 0.83 6.68
C LEU A 488 9.70 -0.45 5.84
N LEU A 489 10.88 -0.78 5.32
CA LEU A 489 11.08 -2.00 4.52
C LEU A 489 10.85 -3.27 5.34
N TYR A 490 11.21 -3.27 6.62
CA TYR A 490 10.90 -4.36 7.54
C TYR A 490 9.38 -4.49 7.76
N LEU A 491 8.70 -3.38 8.05
CA LEU A 491 7.26 -3.36 8.24
C LEU A 491 6.50 -3.77 6.98
N ALA A 492 6.99 -3.44 5.78
CA ALA A 492 6.39 -3.88 4.53
C ALA A 492 6.39 -5.40 4.39
N ASP A 493 7.54 -6.04 4.64
CA ASP A 493 7.65 -7.50 4.60
C ASP A 493 6.74 -8.16 5.63
N TRP A 494 6.76 -7.69 6.87
CA TRP A 494 5.88 -8.23 7.91
C TRP A 494 4.39 -8.04 7.59
N MET A 495 3.98 -6.82 7.24
CA MET A 495 2.58 -6.46 7.12
C MET A 495 1.92 -7.04 5.87
N VAL A 496 2.62 -7.09 4.73
CA VAL A 496 2.08 -7.68 3.50
C VAL A 496 1.82 -9.18 3.70
N ASN A 497 2.78 -9.91 4.27
CA ASN A 497 2.58 -11.34 4.58
C ASN A 497 1.47 -11.52 5.63
N TRP A 498 1.41 -10.67 6.66
CA TRP A 498 0.35 -10.74 7.68
C TRP A 498 -1.05 -10.51 7.08
N MET A 499 -1.23 -9.50 6.23
CA MET A 499 -2.48 -9.25 5.52
C MET A 499 -2.89 -10.43 4.63
N TRP A 500 -1.92 -11.00 3.91
CA TRP A 500 -2.13 -12.17 3.07
C TRP A 500 -2.69 -13.36 3.86
N THR A 501 -2.10 -13.65 5.03
CA THR A 501 -2.58 -14.74 5.91
C THR A 501 -3.97 -14.52 6.47
N ARG A 502 -4.47 -13.27 6.44
CA ARG A 502 -5.83 -12.92 6.88
C ARG A 502 -6.84 -12.80 5.75
N GLY A 503 -6.46 -13.16 4.51
CA GLY A 503 -7.33 -13.03 3.36
C GLY A 503 -7.57 -11.58 2.91
N MET A 504 -6.72 -10.64 3.34
CA MET A 504 -6.80 -9.23 2.94
C MET A 504 -5.84 -8.99 1.77
N ASN A 505 -6.34 -8.44 0.65
CA ASN A 505 -5.49 -8.13 -0.51
C ASN A 505 -4.51 -6.99 -0.19
N PRO A 506 -3.19 -7.24 -0.09
CA PRO A 506 -2.23 -6.22 0.35
C PRO A 506 -2.15 -5.00 -0.58
N ASP A 507 -2.51 -5.14 -1.87
CA ASP A 507 -2.54 -4.02 -2.83
C ASP A 507 -3.53 -2.91 -2.41
N ASN A 508 -4.54 -3.25 -1.62
CA ASN A 508 -5.59 -2.32 -1.18
C ASN A 508 -5.29 -1.69 0.19
N PHE A 509 -4.54 -2.38 1.05
CA PHE A 509 -4.41 -2.01 2.47
C PHE A 509 -2.98 -1.65 2.88
N SER A 510 -1.96 -2.29 2.32
CA SER A 510 -0.60 -2.20 2.86
C SER A 510 0.06 -0.85 2.58
N ILE A 511 -0.04 -0.36 1.35
CA ILE A 511 0.62 0.88 0.93
C ILE A 511 0.16 2.07 1.78
N PRO A 512 -1.15 2.33 1.99
CA PRO A 512 -1.60 3.46 2.79
C PRO A 512 -1.03 3.51 4.22
N TYR A 513 -0.96 2.37 4.90
CA TYR A 513 -0.38 2.33 6.25
C TYR A 513 1.13 2.58 6.23
N LEU A 514 1.85 2.00 5.27
CA LEU A 514 3.31 2.13 5.18
C LEU A 514 3.73 3.55 4.82
N THR A 515 3.04 4.18 3.88
CA THR A 515 3.30 5.58 3.50
C THR A 515 2.99 6.53 4.65
N ALA A 516 1.86 6.35 5.34
CA ALA A 516 1.52 7.20 6.49
C ALA A 516 2.48 7.02 7.68
N LEU A 517 2.92 5.79 7.96
CA LEU A 517 4.00 5.55 8.92
C LEU A 517 5.31 6.19 8.45
N GLY A 518 5.56 6.19 7.14
CA GLY A 518 6.71 6.86 6.54
C GLY A 518 6.69 8.36 6.76
N ASP A 519 5.55 9.01 6.55
CA ASP A 519 5.35 10.45 6.81
C ASP A 519 5.60 10.79 8.27
N LEU A 520 5.02 10.01 9.19
CA LEU A 520 5.16 10.23 10.63
C LEU A 520 6.60 10.03 11.10
N LEU A 521 7.25 8.92 10.70
CA LEU A 521 8.62 8.62 11.09
C LEU A 521 9.61 9.61 10.47
N GLY A 522 9.46 9.94 9.19
CA GLY A 522 10.34 10.88 8.50
C GLY A 522 10.26 12.28 9.10
N THR A 523 9.05 12.81 9.30
CA THR A 523 8.84 14.11 9.94
C THR A 523 9.34 14.12 11.39
N GLY A 524 9.04 13.07 12.16
CA GLY A 524 9.46 12.96 13.56
C GLY A 524 10.98 12.84 13.73
N PHE A 525 11.65 12.05 12.91
CA PHE A 525 13.11 11.93 12.95
C PHE A 525 13.79 13.20 12.46
N LEU A 526 13.27 13.86 11.43
CA LEU A 526 13.78 15.15 10.97
C LEU A 526 13.64 16.22 12.08
N ALA A 527 12.49 16.27 12.75
CA ALA A 527 12.27 17.15 13.89
C ALA A 527 13.29 16.92 15.02
N LEU A 528 13.55 15.64 15.33
CA LEU A 528 14.57 15.27 16.30
C LEU A 528 15.98 15.71 15.86
N CYS A 529 16.33 15.57 14.58
CA CYS A 529 17.61 16.04 14.04
C CYS A 529 17.81 17.53 14.25
N PHE A 530 16.84 18.37 13.87
CA PHE A 530 16.89 19.81 14.07
C PHE A 530 16.97 20.19 15.55
N HIS A 531 16.25 19.48 16.42
CA HIS A 531 16.31 19.72 17.86
C HIS A 531 17.69 19.38 18.45
N ILE A 532 18.30 18.26 18.04
CA ILE A 532 19.64 17.86 18.46
C ILE A 532 20.69 18.87 17.96
N LEU A 533 20.60 19.32 16.72
CA LEU A 533 21.53 20.31 16.15
C LEU A 533 21.48 21.64 16.91
N TRP A 534 20.27 22.09 17.26
CA TRP A 534 20.08 23.27 18.08
C TRP A 534 20.71 23.13 19.47
N LEU A 535 20.61 21.95 20.10
CA LEU A 535 21.25 21.66 21.40
C LEU A 535 22.78 21.59 21.31
N ILE A 536 23.32 21.07 20.21
CA ILE A 536 24.78 20.96 19.98
C ILE A 536 25.41 22.34 19.74
N GLY A 537 24.60 23.35 19.43
CA GLY A 537 25.10 24.69 19.18
C GLY A 537 25.74 24.85 17.80
N ASP A 538 25.35 23.99 16.84
CA ASP A 538 25.53 24.26 15.41
C ASP A 538 24.58 25.42 15.05
N ARG A 539 24.95 26.60 15.56
CA ARG A 539 24.30 27.89 15.35
C ARG A 539 24.79 28.41 14.02
N ASP A 540 24.36 27.76 12.93
CA ASP A 540 24.26 28.52 11.68
C ASP A 540 23.12 29.52 11.89
N THR A 541 23.48 30.69 12.39
CA THR A 541 22.61 31.82 12.69
C THR A 541 22.30 32.68 11.47
N ASP A 542 22.53 32.19 10.24
CA ASP A 542 22.00 32.84 9.03
C ASP A 542 20.55 32.41 8.71
N VAL A 543 19.85 31.79 9.68
CA VAL A 543 18.39 31.53 9.66
C VAL A 543 17.56 32.68 10.25
N GLY A 544 18.14 33.88 10.34
CA GLY A 544 17.44 35.05 10.84
C GLY A 544 18.23 36.34 10.67
N ASP A 545 18.34 36.81 9.43
CA ASP A 545 18.40 38.23 9.07
C ASP A 545 17.60 38.48 7.78
#